data_AF-A0A2V6A8P5-F1
#
_entry.id   AF-A0A2V6A8P5-F1
#
_cell.length_a   1.000
_cell.length_b   1.000
_cell.length_c   1.000
_cell.angle_alpha   90.00
_cell.angle_beta   90.00
_cell.angle_gamma   90.00
#
_symmetry.space_group_name_H-M   'P 1'
#
loop_
_entity.id
_entity.type
_entity.pdbx_description
1 polymer ?
#
loop_
_entity_poly.entity_id
_entity_poly.type
_entity_poly.pdbx_seq_one_letter_code
_entity_poly.pdbx_strand_id
1 'polypeptide(L)'
;MTALAIDPACNVTTCRLWLGAAGGGVWRTTNALATTPSWSFVSGVLHSGAIGALTYDAAHGVLWAGTGEPNASGDSNAGAGIWKSTDGGNNWTFVPASVFNLSTFSPGSGTNGTYSGNAFLGRSIASIVVNPSNPNILYVSSTRGVVGISSTTGGGTSNPAPPRPPFGLFKSTDGGNTFKFIWDGGSSCPNLGFPGLCDGNSSDASLRGVTDVKLDPNNPNIVYAATYPSPNSSGGGIWRSTDAGVTWTQIHGPQNAADNSDRAAFDVVKLSPTVTRMYAQIGNAGLKCRPARAATSAPVNAGTTTSWLPLVL
;
A
#
# COMPACT_ATOMS: atom_id res chain seq x y z
N MET A 1 1.46 16.19 -3.05
CA MET A 1 2.05 14.98 -3.66
C MET A 1 1.72 13.81 -2.76
N THR A 2 1.28 12.70 -3.34
CA THR A 2 0.78 11.53 -2.62
C THR A 2 1.53 10.25 -3.03
N ALA A 3 2.15 10.23 -4.21
CA ALA A 3 2.99 9.15 -4.68
C ALA A 3 4.20 9.68 -5.45
N LEU A 4 5.28 8.91 -5.47
CA LEU A 4 6.54 9.21 -6.15
C LEU A 4 7.13 7.89 -6.69
N ALA A 5 7.59 7.90 -7.93
CA ALA A 5 8.45 6.85 -8.48
C ALA A 5 9.65 7.49 -9.17
N ILE A 6 10.82 6.85 -9.05
CA ILE A 6 12.05 7.29 -9.70
C ILE A 6 12.59 6.15 -10.55
N ASP A 7 13.10 6.50 -11.72
CA ASP A 7 13.82 5.56 -12.56
C ASP A 7 15.19 5.25 -11.92
N PRO A 8 15.54 3.98 -11.66
CA PRO A 8 16.84 3.60 -11.11
C PRO A 8 18.03 4.04 -11.99
N ALA A 9 17.81 4.32 -13.27
CA ALA A 9 18.83 4.87 -14.16
C ALA A 9 19.08 6.38 -13.94
N CYS A 10 18.33 7.02 -13.04
CA CYS A 10 18.50 8.43 -12.69
C CYS A 10 19.95 8.74 -12.26
N ASN A 11 20.51 9.77 -12.86
CA ASN A 11 21.81 10.34 -12.56
C ASN A 11 21.76 11.85 -12.78
N VAL A 12 22.89 12.53 -12.56
CA VAL A 12 22.98 14.01 -12.61
C VAL A 12 22.68 14.62 -13.99
N THR A 13 22.79 13.86 -15.09
CA THR A 13 22.50 14.35 -16.45
C THR A 13 21.09 13.98 -16.91
N THR A 14 20.63 12.76 -16.58
CA THR A 14 19.29 12.27 -16.92
C THR A 14 18.62 11.68 -15.70
N CYS A 15 17.49 12.25 -15.28
CA CYS A 15 16.76 11.75 -14.12
C CYS A 15 15.26 11.76 -14.39
N ARG A 16 14.74 10.57 -14.74
CA ARG A 16 13.31 10.37 -14.95
C ARG A 16 12.60 10.07 -13.64
N LEU A 17 11.53 10.81 -13.38
CA LEU A 17 10.78 10.76 -12.13
C LEU A 17 9.30 11.04 -12.40
N TRP A 18 8.42 10.34 -11.68
CA TRP A 18 6.97 10.50 -11.75
C TRP A 18 6.38 10.89 -10.41
N LEU A 19 5.43 11.83 -10.43
CA LEU A 19 4.71 12.33 -9.26
C LEU A 19 3.23 12.05 -9.37
N GLY A 20 2.63 11.55 -8.30
CA GLY A 20 1.19 11.44 -8.11
C GLY A 20 0.68 12.55 -7.20
N ALA A 21 -0.45 13.14 -7.57
CA ALA A 21 -1.13 14.15 -6.77
C ALA A 21 -2.43 13.63 -6.15
N ALA A 22 -2.86 14.31 -5.07
CA ALA A 22 -4.11 14.09 -4.35
C ALA A 22 -5.37 14.19 -5.24
N GLY A 23 -5.33 15.08 -6.24
CA GLY A 23 -6.42 15.29 -7.20
C GLY A 23 -5.95 15.88 -8.52
N GLY A 24 -4.68 15.66 -8.89
CA GLY A 24 -4.01 16.31 -10.03
C GLY A 24 -3.30 15.33 -10.96
N GLY A 25 -3.56 14.03 -10.83
CA GLY A 25 -3.02 12.97 -11.68
C GLY A 25 -1.52 12.72 -11.54
N VAL A 26 -0.96 12.10 -12.56
CA VAL A 26 0.45 11.75 -12.73
C VAL A 26 1.18 12.80 -13.58
N TRP A 27 2.33 13.23 -13.08
CA TRP A 27 3.28 14.12 -13.77
C TRP A 27 4.61 13.42 -13.94
N ARG A 28 5.32 13.72 -15.04
CA ARG A 28 6.65 13.17 -15.33
C ARG A 28 7.64 14.28 -15.61
N THR A 29 8.87 14.10 -15.16
CA THR A 29 10.05 14.85 -15.60
C THR A 29 11.12 13.87 -16.08
N THR A 30 12.04 14.33 -16.93
CA THR A 30 13.26 13.59 -17.34
C THR A 30 14.55 14.25 -16.83
N ASN A 31 14.43 15.39 -16.16
CA ASN A 31 15.54 16.19 -15.63
C ASN A 31 15.28 16.59 -14.18
N ALA A 32 14.83 15.65 -13.33
CA ALA A 32 14.43 15.92 -11.95
C ALA A 32 15.50 16.61 -11.08
N LEU A 33 16.78 16.43 -11.42
CA LEU A 33 17.93 17.01 -10.71
C LEU A 33 18.42 18.34 -11.32
N ALA A 34 17.76 18.87 -12.36
CA ALA A 34 18.07 20.18 -12.90
C ALA A 34 17.68 21.29 -11.91
N THR A 35 18.31 22.46 -12.04
CA THR A 35 17.95 23.65 -11.24
C THR A 35 16.49 24.06 -11.42
N THR A 36 15.97 23.88 -12.63
CA THR A 36 14.56 24.09 -12.98
C THR A 36 14.05 22.87 -13.77
N PRO A 37 13.53 21.83 -13.09
CA PRO A 37 12.99 20.66 -13.76
C PRO A 37 11.76 20.99 -14.61
N SER A 38 11.64 20.39 -15.78
CA SER A 38 10.45 20.49 -16.62
C SER A 38 9.51 19.33 -16.36
N TRP A 39 8.22 19.61 -16.28
CA TRP A 39 7.18 18.62 -15.96
C TRP A 39 6.15 18.53 -17.07
N SER A 40 5.72 17.30 -17.35
CA SER A 40 4.63 17.00 -18.28
C SER A 40 3.54 16.23 -17.54
N PHE A 41 2.29 16.63 -17.74
CA PHE A 41 1.15 15.83 -17.27
C PHE A 41 1.01 14.59 -18.15
N VAL A 42 0.93 13.40 -17.54
CA VAL A 42 0.95 12.12 -18.25
C VAL A 42 -0.20 11.18 -17.84
N SER A 43 -1.22 11.63 -17.11
CA SER A 43 -2.27 10.70 -16.64
C SER A 43 -3.11 10.10 -17.77
N GLY A 44 -3.40 10.87 -18.82
CA GLY A 44 -4.48 10.51 -19.74
C GLY A 44 -5.79 10.26 -18.97
N VAL A 45 -6.38 9.07 -19.13
CA VAL A 45 -7.64 8.64 -18.48
C VAL A 45 -7.35 7.58 -17.41
N LEU A 46 -7.21 8.00 -16.15
CA LEU A 46 -7.06 7.09 -14.99
C LEU A 46 -8.37 6.88 -14.21
N HIS A 47 -9.49 7.45 -14.70
CA HIS A 47 -10.82 7.47 -14.05
C HIS A 47 -10.87 8.11 -12.65
N SER A 48 -9.75 8.54 -12.08
CA SER A 48 -9.65 9.38 -10.89
C SER A 48 -8.38 10.23 -10.98
N GLY A 49 -8.48 11.50 -10.58
CA GLY A 49 -7.32 12.40 -10.48
C GLY A 49 -6.47 12.15 -9.23
N ALA A 50 -6.96 11.33 -8.30
CA ALA A 50 -6.24 10.96 -7.09
C ALA A 50 -5.29 9.79 -7.35
N ILE A 51 -4.00 9.96 -7.03
CA ILE A 51 -2.97 8.94 -7.23
C ILE A 51 -2.34 8.58 -5.89
N GLY A 52 -2.55 7.35 -5.45
CA GLY A 52 -2.11 6.88 -4.14
C GLY A 52 -0.84 6.04 -4.19
N ALA A 53 -0.57 5.40 -5.34
CA ALA A 53 0.64 4.62 -5.55
C ALA A 53 1.21 4.86 -6.95
N LEU A 54 2.54 4.96 -7.03
CA LEU A 54 3.32 4.89 -8.25
C LEU A 54 4.49 3.95 -8.00
N THR A 55 4.76 3.05 -8.94
CA THR A 55 5.91 2.15 -8.87
C THR A 55 6.43 1.88 -10.27
N TYR A 56 7.73 2.11 -10.46
CA TYR A 56 8.40 1.79 -11.71
C TYR A 56 9.18 0.50 -11.55
N ASP A 57 8.68 -0.55 -12.21
CA ASP A 57 9.35 -1.83 -12.33
C ASP A 57 10.35 -1.76 -13.48
N ALA A 58 11.57 -1.32 -13.15
CA ALA A 58 12.63 -1.12 -14.12
C ALA A 58 13.11 -2.43 -14.79
N ALA A 59 12.95 -3.58 -14.11
CA ALA A 59 13.34 -4.88 -14.67
C ALA A 59 12.47 -5.26 -15.88
N HIS A 60 11.23 -4.76 -15.92
CA HIS A 60 10.26 -5.06 -16.99
C HIS A 60 9.79 -3.82 -17.77
N GLY A 61 10.30 -2.63 -17.42
CA GLY A 61 9.95 -1.36 -18.08
C GLY A 61 8.50 -0.94 -17.89
N VAL A 62 7.87 -1.30 -16.76
CA VAL A 62 6.45 -1.03 -16.49
C VAL A 62 6.28 -0.02 -15.36
N LEU A 63 5.57 1.06 -15.64
CA LEU A 63 5.09 2.00 -14.61
C LEU A 63 3.68 1.59 -14.18
N TRP A 64 3.49 1.34 -12.89
CA TRP A 64 2.21 1.05 -12.27
C TRP A 64 1.68 2.28 -11.55
N ALA A 65 0.38 2.52 -11.67
CA ALA A 65 -0.34 3.56 -10.93
C ALA A 65 -1.54 2.97 -10.20
N GLY A 66 -1.66 3.29 -8.93
CA GLY A 66 -2.84 3.03 -8.12
C GLY A 66 -3.58 4.33 -7.85
N THR A 67 -4.88 4.34 -8.11
CA THR A 67 -5.72 5.53 -7.92
C THR A 67 -6.33 5.59 -6.51
N GLY A 68 -6.76 6.78 -6.10
CA GLY A 68 -7.29 7.11 -4.78
C GLY A 68 -6.24 7.63 -3.81
N GLU A 69 -6.68 8.11 -2.65
CA GLU A 69 -5.83 8.74 -1.64
C GLU A 69 -5.78 7.90 -0.36
N PRO A 70 -4.63 7.30 -0.01
CA PRO A 70 -4.55 6.34 1.08
C PRO A 70 -4.29 6.97 2.46
N ASN A 71 -4.54 8.28 2.60
CA ASN A 71 -4.23 9.04 3.82
C ASN A 71 -5.34 8.99 4.87
N ALA A 72 -6.49 8.42 4.52
CA ALA A 72 -7.65 8.25 5.38
C ALA A 72 -8.13 9.55 6.05
N SER A 73 -8.00 10.68 5.33
CA SER A 73 -8.65 11.94 5.67
C SER A 73 -10.12 11.92 5.22
N GLY A 74 -10.93 12.83 5.76
CA GLY A 74 -12.34 12.96 5.38
C GLY A 74 -12.55 13.36 3.91
N ASP A 75 -11.55 13.99 3.30
CA ASP A 75 -11.48 14.40 1.90
C ASP A 75 -10.62 13.45 1.03
N SER A 76 -10.13 12.33 1.58
CA SER A 76 -9.34 11.35 0.81
C SER A 76 -10.20 10.61 -0.20
N ASN A 77 -10.03 10.96 -1.47
CA ASN A 77 -10.86 10.45 -2.57
C ASN A 77 -10.59 8.98 -2.86
N ALA A 78 -11.65 8.23 -3.14
CA ALA A 78 -11.53 6.86 -3.61
C ALA A 78 -10.94 6.80 -5.03
N GLY A 79 -10.28 5.67 -5.30
CA GLY A 79 -9.74 5.33 -6.61
C GLY A 79 -10.72 4.53 -7.46
N ALA A 80 -10.30 4.35 -8.71
CA ALA A 80 -10.94 3.54 -9.74
C ALA A 80 -10.12 2.28 -10.08
N GLY A 81 -9.15 1.90 -9.25
CA GLY A 81 -8.32 0.71 -9.42
C GLY A 81 -6.87 0.98 -9.78
N ILE A 82 -6.24 -0.02 -10.42
CA ILE A 82 -4.82 0.01 -10.81
C ILE A 82 -4.65 0.02 -12.33
N TRP A 83 -3.59 0.68 -12.76
CA TRP A 83 -3.25 0.95 -14.16
C TRP A 83 -1.78 0.64 -14.40
N LYS A 84 -1.42 0.30 -15.63
CA LYS A 84 -0.02 0.14 -16.04
C LYS A 84 0.29 0.87 -17.34
N SER A 85 1.54 1.28 -17.48
CA SER A 85 2.08 1.91 -18.68
C SER A 85 3.43 1.28 -19.03
N THR A 86 3.64 1.01 -20.32
CA THR A 86 4.90 0.46 -20.87
C THR A 86 5.71 1.50 -21.65
N ASP A 87 5.29 2.75 -21.63
CA ASP A 87 5.91 3.87 -22.36
C ASP A 87 6.20 5.08 -21.45
N GLY A 88 6.41 4.80 -20.16
CA GLY A 88 6.76 5.81 -19.16
C GLY A 88 5.62 6.77 -18.84
N GLY A 89 4.38 6.32 -18.96
CA GLY A 89 3.17 7.05 -18.62
C GLY A 89 2.49 7.74 -19.80
N ASN A 90 2.96 7.61 -21.05
CA ASN A 90 2.27 8.28 -22.16
C ASN A 90 0.91 7.63 -22.45
N ASN A 91 0.82 6.30 -22.31
CA ASN A 91 -0.42 5.53 -22.42
C ASN A 91 -0.60 4.62 -21.20
N TRP A 92 -1.85 4.48 -20.76
CA TRP A 92 -2.23 3.66 -19.62
C TRP A 92 -3.23 2.59 -20.01
N THR A 93 -3.03 1.40 -19.47
CA THR A 93 -3.94 0.26 -19.60
C THR A 93 -4.56 -0.04 -18.25
N PHE A 94 -5.89 -0.14 -18.21
CA PHE A 94 -6.59 -0.56 -17.01
C PHE A 94 -6.30 -2.03 -16.72
N VAL A 95 -5.98 -2.35 -15.46
CA VAL A 95 -5.64 -3.71 -15.07
C VAL A 95 -6.92 -4.39 -14.54
N PRO A 96 -7.30 -5.58 -15.06
CA PRO A 96 -8.57 -6.20 -14.70
C PRO A 96 -8.77 -6.42 -13.20
N ALA A 97 -7.69 -6.84 -12.52
CA ALA A 97 -7.62 -7.07 -11.09
C ALA A 97 -8.83 -7.82 -10.51
N SER A 98 -9.23 -8.91 -11.17
CA SER A 98 -10.46 -9.63 -10.82
C SER A 98 -10.32 -10.43 -9.52
N VAL A 99 -11.34 -10.36 -8.68
CA VAL A 99 -11.58 -11.27 -7.55
C VAL A 99 -12.88 -12.03 -7.81
N PHE A 100 -12.94 -13.26 -7.32
CA PHE A 100 -14.10 -14.14 -7.50
C PHE A 100 -14.53 -14.70 -6.15
N ASN A 101 -15.84 -14.61 -5.88
CA ASN A 101 -16.47 -15.15 -4.68
C ASN A 101 -15.80 -14.73 -3.37
N LEU A 102 -15.33 -13.49 -3.30
CA LEU A 102 -14.70 -12.94 -2.10
C LEU A 102 -15.78 -12.64 -1.06
N SER A 103 -15.73 -13.27 0.12
CA SER A 103 -16.56 -12.82 1.24
C SER A 103 -16.07 -11.46 1.71
N THR A 104 -17.00 -10.55 1.96
CA THR A 104 -16.69 -9.16 2.27
C THR A 104 -17.24 -8.79 3.64
N PHE A 105 -16.51 -7.96 4.37
CA PHE A 105 -16.88 -7.50 5.69
C PHE A 105 -16.94 -5.98 5.79
N SER A 106 -17.82 -5.47 6.64
CA SER A 106 -17.88 -4.06 7.02
C SER A 106 -17.59 -3.96 8.50
N PRO A 107 -16.60 -3.13 8.89
CA PRO A 107 -16.35 -2.85 10.28
C PRO A 107 -17.62 -2.44 11.03
N GLY A 108 -17.92 -3.14 12.13
CA GLY A 108 -19.06 -2.86 13.00
C GLY A 108 -20.42 -3.43 12.55
N SER A 109 -20.55 -3.95 11.33
CA SER A 109 -21.84 -4.49 10.83
C SER A 109 -21.80 -5.94 10.35
N GLY A 110 -20.64 -6.60 10.33
CA GLY A 110 -20.57 -8.01 9.97
C GLY A 110 -20.26 -8.26 8.49
N THR A 111 -20.48 -9.50 8.08
CA THR A 111 -20.39 -9.95 6.68
C THR A 111 -21.43 -9.24 5.81
N ASN A 112 -21.01 -8.69 4.67
CA ASN A 112 -21.90 -8.04 3.70
C ASN A 112 -22.16 -8.88 2.43
N GLY A 113 -21.87 -10.18 2.49
CA GLY A 113 -22.06 -11.10 1.37
C GLY A 113 -20.83 -11.25 0.49
N THR A 114 -21.06 -11.80 -0.71
CA THR A 114 -20.03 -12.25 -1.64
C THR A 114 -19.84 -11.24 -2.79
N TYR A 115 -18.58 -10.95 -3.12
CA TYR A 115 -18.20 -10.00 -4.18
C TYR A 115 -17.37 -10.68 -5.26
N SER A 116 -17.72 -10.38 -6.52
CA SER A 116 -16.92 -10.68 -7.70
C SER A 116 -16.83 -9.42 -8.55
N GLY A 117 -15.64 -9.09 -9.03
CA GLY A 117 -15.39 -7.83 -9.72
C GLY A 117 -13.94 -7.40 -9.57
N ASN A 118 -13.66 -6.12 -9.80
CA ASN A 118 -12.31 -5.59 -9.63
C ASN A 118 -12.02 -5.35 -8.14
N ALA A 119 -10.88 -5.87 -7.67
CA ALA A 119 -10.46 -5.87 -6.26
C ALA A 119 -10.31 -4.46 -5.65
N PHE A 120 -10.25 -3.42 -6.47
CA PHE A 120 -9.79 -2.10 -6.06
C PHE A 120 -10.76 -0.96 -6.42
N LEU A 121 -11.92 -1.26 -6.99
CA LEU A 121 -12.93 -0.24 -7.29
C LEU A 121 -13.47 0.39 -6.00
N GLY A 122 -13.46 1.73 -5.94
CA GLY A 122 -13.91 2.47 -4.76
C GLY A 122 -12.97 2.34 -3.56
N ARG A 123 -11.71 1.93 -3.79
CA ARG A 123 -10.66 1.84 -2.78
C ARG A 123 -9.53 2.81 -3.08
N SER A 124 -8.76 3.17 -2.07
CA SER A 124 -7.54 3.95 -2.25
C SER A 124 -6.36 2.99 -2.28
N ILE A 125 -5.62 2.97 -3.38
CA ILE A 125 -4.41 2.14 -3.48
C ILE A 125 -3.28 2.81 -2.74
N ALA A 126 -2.69 2.09 -1.78
CA ALA A 126 -1.65 2.64 -0.92
C ALA A 126 -0.25 2.27 -1.39
N SER A 127 -0.07 1.06 -1.93
CA SER A 127 1.21 0.62 -2.46
C SER A 127 1.01 -0.52 -3.47
N ILE A 128 1.90 -0.58 -4.45
CA ILE A 128 2.00 -1.64 -5.46
C ILE A 128 3.45 -2.07 -5.47
N VAL A 129 3.73 -3.34 -5.25
CA VAL A 129 5.08 -3.88 -5.40
C VAL A 129 5.05 -5.08 -6.35
N VAL A 130 5.99 -5.08 -7.29
CA VAL A 130 6.17 -6.13 -8.28
C VAL A 130 7.41 -6.93 -7.90
N ASN A 131 7.33 -8.26 -7.98
CA ASN A 131 8.50 -9.09 -7.76
C ASN A 131 9.51 -8.87 -8.90
N PRO A 132 10.76 -8.46 -8.59
CA PRO A 132 11.74 -8.09 -9.60
C PRO A 132 12.21 -9.28 -10.47
N SER A 133 12.04 -10.51 -9.99
CA SER A 133 12.39 -11.73 -10.72
C SER A 133 11.21 -12.38 -11.43
N ASN A 134 9.98 -11.94 -11.15
CA ASN A 134 8.79 -12.49 -11.77
C ASN A 134 7.65 -11.44 -11.78
N PRO A 135 7.38 -10.79 -12.92
CA PRO A 135 6.39 -9.72 -13.00
C PRO A 135 4.95 -10.21 -12.83
N ASN A 136 4.73 -11.53 -12.82
CA ASN A 136 3.42 -12.10 -12.54
C ASN A 136 3.07 -12.03 -11.06
N ILE A 137 4.05 -11.86 -10.17
CA ILE A 137 3.82 -11.77 -8.73
C ILE A 137 3.78 -10.31 -8.32
N LEU A 138 2.59 -9.87 -7.87
CA LEU A 138 2.36 -8.52 -7.36
C LEU A 138 1.72 -8.57 -5.99
N TYR A 139 2.04 -7.59 -5.16
CA TYR A 139 1.29 -7.28 -3.95
C TYR A 139 0.75 -5.86 -4.05
N VAL A 140 -0.52 -5.69 -3.73
CA VAL A 140 -1.20 -4.40 -3.78
C VAL A 140 -1.93 -4.19 -2.47
N SER A 141 -1.55 -3.13 -1.76
CA SER A 141 -2.22 -2.72 -0.54
C SER A 141 -3.25 -1.63 -0.83
N SER A 142 -4.33 -1.66 -0.07
CA SER A 142 -5.43 -0.73 -0.20
C SER A 142 -5.95 -0.28 1.16
N THR A 143 -6.47 0.94 1.18
CA THR A 143 -7.10 1.55 2.33
C THR A 143 -8.53 2.00 2.00
N ARG A 144 -9.24 2.47 3.01
CA ARG A 144 -10.51 3.19 2.83
C ARG A 144 -10.30 4.41 1.91
N GLY A 145 -11.26 4.64 1.02
CA GLY A 145 -11.36 5.83 0.18
C GLY A 145 -12.79 6.37 0.20
N VAL A 146 -12.95 7.69 0.14
CA VAL A 146 -14.25 8.37 0.22
C VAL A 146 -14.83 8.54 -1.20
N VAL A 147 -16.08 8.12 -1.38
CA VAL A 147 -16.83 8.31 -2.64
C VAL A 147 -17.94 9.33 -2.36
N GLY A 148 -17.67 10.61 -2.63
CA GLY A 148 -18.62 11.69 -2.44
C GLY A 148 -18.89 12.07 -0.98
N ILE A 149 -19.20 13.35 -0.76
CA ILE A 149 -19.65 13.88 0.53
C ILE A 149 -21.07 14.40 0.29
N SER A 150 -22.04 13.93 1.09
CA SER A 150 -23.43 14.40 0.99
C SER A 150 -23.53 15.89 1.32
N SER A 151 -24.48 16.57 0.69
CA SER A 151 -24.88 17.94 1.06
C SER A 151 -25.51 18.04 2.46
N THR A 152 -25.81 16.91 3.09
CA THR A 152 -26.31 16.82 4.47
C THR A 152 -25.21 16.40 5.43
N THR A 153 -25.14 17.09 6.57
CA THR A 153 -24.25 16.74 7.69
C THR A 153 -24.48 15.28 8.11
N GLY A 154 -23.42 14.47 8.12
CA GLY A 154 -23.48 13.05 8.45
C GLY A 154 -23.85 12.11 7.29
N GLY A 155 -24.15 12.62 6.09
CA GLY A 155 -24.58 11.81 4.95
C GLY A 155 -23.46 11.30 4.02
N GLY A 156 -22.18 11.60 4.30
CA GLY A 156 -21.06 11.20 3.44
C GLY A 156 -20.92 9.69 3.31
N THR A 157 -20.98 9.17 2.07
CA THR A 157 -20.72 7.75 1.80
C THR A 157 -19.23 7.51 1.71
N SER A 158 -18.61 7.13 2.83
CA SER A 158 -17.19 6.82 2.88
C SER A 158 -16.81 5.48 2.24
N ASN A 159 -17.74 4.82 1.55
CA ASN A 159 -17.57 3.52 0.94
C ASN A 159 -18.67 3.29 -0.12
N PRO A 160 -18.41 2.51 -1.19
CA PRO A 160 -19.46 2.03 -2.10
C PRO A 160 -20.48 1.14 -1.37
N ALA A 161 -21.68 0.99 -1.93
CA ALA A 161 -22.70 0.09 -1.37
C ALA A 161 -22.19 -1.37 -1.32
N PRO A 162 -22.46 -2.15 -0.25
CA PRO A 162 -22.14 -3.57 -0.24
C PRO A 162 -23.02 -4.39 -1.21
N PRO A 163 -22.55 -5.57 -1.69
CA PRO A 163 -21.21 -6.15 -1.47
C PRO A 163 -20.13 -5.37 -2.23
N ARG A 164 -18.93 -5.27 -1.64
CA ARG A 164 -17.84 -4.40 -2.12
C ARG A 164 -16.49 -5.00 -1.78
N PRO A 165 -15.41 -4.76 -2.54
CA PRO A 165 -14.11 -5.32 -2.20
C PRO A 165 -13.65 -4.82 -0.82
N PRO A 166 -13.03 -5.64 0.03
CA PRO A 166 -12.43 -5.16 1.28
C PRO A 166 -11.22 -4.27 0.98
N PHE A 167 -10.77 -3.52 2.00
CA PHE A 167 -9.43 -2.92 1.98
C PHE A 167 -8.47 -3.82 2.76
N GLY A 168 -7.19 -3.79 2.38
CA GLY A 168 -6.16 -4.68 2.91
C GLY A 168 -5.14 -5.01 1.83
N LEU A 169 -4.45 -6.14 1.99
CA LEU A 169 -3.41 -6.60 1.09
C LEU A 169 -3.91 -7.71 0.17
N PHE A 170 -3.65 -7.54 -1.12
CA PHE A 170 -3.96 -8.52 -2.16
C PHE A 170 -2.68 -8.98 -2.84
N LYS A 171 -2.68 -10.22 -3.34
CA LYS A 171 -1.61 -10.82 -4.11
C LYS A 171 -2.12 -11.33 -5.46
N SER A 172 -1.36 -11.04 -6.52
CA SER A 172 -1.54 -11.65 -7.84
C SER A 172 -0.37 -12.59 -8.15
N THR A 173 -0.63 -13.61 -8.95
CA THR A 173 0.38 -14.55 -9.50
C THR A 173 0.27 -14.68 -11.02
N ASP A 174 -0.45 -13.78 -11.68
CA ASP A 174 -0.76 -13.80 -13.10
C ASP A 174 -0.65 -12.42 -13.78
N GLY A 175 0.17 -11.52 -13.21
CA GLY A 175 0.44 -10.21 -13.82
C GLY A 175 -0.64 -9.17 -13.58
N GLY A 176 -1.49 -9.39 -12.56
CA GLY A 176 -2.58 -8.49 -12.16
C GLY A 176 -3.92 -8.79 -12.84
N ASN A 177 -4.05 -9.91 -13.55
CA ASN A 177 -5.33 -10.32 -14.12
C ASN A 177 -6.31 -10.72 -13.01
N THR A 178 -5.84 -11.52 -12.05
CA THR A 178 -6.59 -11.92 -10.86
C THR A 178 -5.82 -11.64 -9.57
N PHE A 179 -6.57 -11.43 -8.49
CA PHE A 179 -6.01 -11.21 -7.16
C PHE A 179 -6.69 -12.11 -6.13
N LYS A 180 -5.92 -12.46 -5.09
CA LYS A 180 -6.41 -13.04 -3.85
C LYS A 180 -6.21 -12.03 -2.73
N PHE A 181 -7.21 -11.85 -1.89
CA PHE A 181 -7.03 -11.15 -0.63
C PHE A 181 -6.23 -12.02 0.33
N ILE A 182 -5.15 -11.49 0.90
CA ILE A 182 -4.21 -12.26 1.71
C ILE A 182 -4.08 -11.76 3.14
N TRP A 183 -4.47 -10.52 3.44
CA TRP A 183 -4.33 -9.97 4.78
C TRP A 183 -5.17 -8.70 4.99
N ASP A 184 -5.84 -8.59 6.14
CA ASP A 184 -6.70 -7.47 6.54
C ASP A 184 -6.03 -6.48 7.51
N GLY A 185 -4.76 -6.71 7.86
CA GLY A 185 -4.05 -5.88 8.82
C GLY A 185 -4.14 -6.35 10.28
N GLY A 186 -4.85 -7.46 10.54
CA GLY A 186 -4.99 -8.05 11.87
C GLY A 186 -3.93 -9.10 12.22
N SER A 187 -3.86 -9.46 13.51
CA SER A 187 -2.99 -10.50 14.06
C SER A 187 -3.61 -11.90 14.00
N SER A 188 -4.95 -11.96 14.03
CA SER A 188 -5.71 -13.21 14.11
C SER A 188 -6.04 -13.83 12.76
N CYS A 189 -5.29 -13.47 11.71
CA CYS A 189 -5.42 -14.08 10.39
C CYS A 189 -4.29 -15.09 10.05
N PRO A 190 -4.20 -16.25 10.73
CA PRO A 190 -3.34 -17.35 10.29
C PRO A 190 -4.08 -18.25 9.28
N ASN A 191 -3.49 -18.41 8.09
CA ASN A 191 -3.40 -19.67 7.34
C ASN A 191 -4.70 -20.49 7.11
N LEU A 192 -5.25 -20.57 5.89
CA LEU A 192 -5.94 -21.78 5.42
C LEU A 192 -5.77 -21.97 3.91
N GLY A 193 -5.23 -23.12 3.52
CA GLY A 193 -5.02 -23.54 2.14
C GLY A 193 -6.28 -23.82 1.30
N PHE A 194 -7.41 -23.13 1.54
CA PHE A 194 -8.66 -23.13 0.76
C PHE A 194 -9.48 -21.84 1.10
N PRO A 195 -10.45 -21.39 0.25
CA PRO A 195 -11.04 -20.05 0.36
C PRO A 195 -11.84 -19.89 1.67
N GLY A 196 -11.41 -18.97 2.53
CA GLY A 196 -11.85 -18.86 3.93
C GLY A 196 -10.84 -18.09 4.79
N LEU A 197 -10.33 -16.94 4.33
CA LEU A 197 -10.81 -15.58 4.66
C LEU A 197 -10.01 -14.95 5.82
N CYS A 198 -8.99 -14.17 5.46
CA CYS A 198 -8.97 -12.80 5.96
C CYS A 198 -10.16 -12.11 5.26
N ASP A 199 -11.36 -12.17 5.82
CA ASP A 199 -12.55 -11.48 5.28
C ASP A 199 -12.63 -10.03 5.76
N GLY A 200 -11.71 -9.62 6.64
CA GLY A 200 -11.83 -8.39 7.41
C GLY A 200 -12.78 -8.52 8.61
N ASN A 201 -13.24 -9.73 8.96
CA ASN A 201 -14.12 -10.02 10.10
C ASN A 201 -13.34 -10.28 11.40
N SER A 202 -12.01 -10.27 11.34
CA SER A 202 -11.22 -10.42 12.54
C SER A 202 -11.46 -9.19 13.44
N SER A 203 -11.70 -9.39 14.73
CA SER A 203 -11.96 -8.28 15.67
C SER A 203 -10.77 -7.32 15.78
N ASP A 204 -9.61 -7.76 15.29
CA ASP A 204 -8.36 -7.02 15.22
C ASP A 204 -7.98 -6.53 13.81
N ALA A 205 -8.83 -6.71 12.80
CA ALA A 205 -8.61 -6.23 11.45
C ALA A 205 -8.49 -4.69 11.43
N SER A 206 -7.61 -4.18 10.57
CA SER A 206 -7.42 -2.74 10.43
C SER A 206 -8.74 -2.07 10.03
N LEU A 207 -9.10 -0.96 10.68
CA LEU A 207 -10.31 -0.20 10.31
C LEU A 207 -10.12 0.69 9.07
N ARG A 208 -8.87 0.86 8.62
CA ARG A 208 -8.53 1.76 7.52
C ARG A 208 -7.69 1.08 6.44
N GLY A 209 -7.15 -0.12 6.69
CA GLY A 209 -6.43 -0.95 5.73
C GLY A 209 -4.92 -0.86 5.83
N VAL A 210 -4.26 -1.44 4.83
CA VAL A 210 -2.80 -1.61 4.77
C VAL A 210 -2.20 -0.44 3.98
N THR A 211 -1.27 0.28 4.60
CA THR A 211 -0.74 1.56 4.10
C THR A 211 0.51 1.44 3.26
N ASP A 212 1.25 0.34 3.39
CA ASP A 212 2.44 0.10 2.58
C ASP A 212 2.75 -1.40 2.51
N VAL A 213 3.42 -1.82 1.43
CA VAL A 213 3.96 -3.16 1.24
C VAL A 213 5.30 -3.05 0.51
N LYS A 214 6.29 -3.82 0.98
CA LYS A 214 7.61 -3.92 0.34
C LYS A 214 8.08 -5.36 0.35
N LEU A 215 8.83 -5.74 -0.68
CA LEU A 215 9.54 -7.01 -0.72
C LEU A 215 10.93 -6.84 -0.11
N ASP A 216 11.41 -7.87 0.57
CA ASP A 216 12.81 -7.91 0.97
C ASP A 216 13.71 -7.98 -0.28
N PRO A 217 14.71 -7.08 -0.41
CA PRO A 217 15.56 -7.01 -1.60
C PRO A 217 16.54 -8.18 -1.74
N ASN A 218 16.72 -9.00 -0.69
CA ASN A 218 17.51 -10.23 -0.76
C ASN A 218 16.64 -11.47 -1.00
N ASN A 219 15.36 -11.44 -0.61
CA ASN A 219 14.45 -12.57 -0.76
C ASN A 219 12.99 -12.12 -0.96
N PRO A 220 12.45 -12.12 -2.18
CA PRO A 220 11.09 -11.64 -2.43
C PRO A 220 9.97 -12.53 -1.86
N ASN A 221 10.29 -13.65 -1.19
CA ASN A 221 9.33 -14.39 -0.36
C ASN A 221 9.14 -13.74 1.02
N ILE A 222 10.05 -12.87 1.46
CA ILE A 222 9.86 -12.07 2.66
C ILE A 222 9.13 -10.78 2.26
N VAL A 223 7.97 -10.56 2.86
CA VAL A 223 7.09 -9.42 2.58
C VAL A 223 6.93 -8.61 3.87
N TYR A 224 7.12 -7.31 3.77
CA TYR A 224 6.86 -6.36 4.85
C TYR A 224 5.61 -5.57 4.54
N ALA A 225 4.79 -5.27 5.55
CA ALA A 225 3.60 -4.45 5.38
C ALA A 225 3.36 -3.56 6.59
N ALA A 226 2.80 -2.38 6.34
CA ALA A 226 2.36 -1.45 7.38
C ALA A 226 0.84 -1.33 7.36
N THR A 227 0.22 -1.21 8.53
CA THR A 227 -1.25 -1.16 8.64
C THR A 227 -1.70 -0.15 9.70
N TYR A 228 -2.88 0.44 9.51
CA TYR A 228 -3.52 1.26 10.54
C TYR A 228 -3.98 0.39 11.71
N PRO A 229 -3.94 0.89 12.96
CA PRO A 229 -4.45 0.14 14.10
C PRO A 229 -5.94 -0.16 14.02
N SER A 230 -6.32 -1.22 14.73
CA SER A 230 -7.69 -1.46 15.15
C SER A 230 -7.82 -1.05 16.62
N PRO A 231 -8.70 -0.11 16.98
CA PRO A 231 -8.83 0.41 18.34
C PRO A 231 -9.27 -0.66 19.36
N ASN A 232 -9.75 -1.81 18.89
CA ASN A 232 -10.22 -2.92 19.72
C ASN A 232 -9.15 -4.01 19.91
N SER A 233 -7.90 -3.81 19.46
CA SER A 233 -6.86 -4.85 19.49
C SER A 233 -5.43 -4.30 19.37
N SER A 234 -4.44 -5.19 19.42
CA SER A 234 -3.00 -4.89 19.22
C SER A 234 -2.59 -4.72 17.74
N GLY A 235 -3.54 -4.55 16.81
CA GLY A 235 -3.27 -4.32 15.39
C GLY A 235 -2.49 -3.02 15.10
N GLY A 236 -2.04 -2.83 13.87
CA GLY A 236 -1.26 -1.66 13.45
C GLY A 236 0.25 -1.87 13.40
N GLY A 237 1.00 -0.85 13.02
CA GLY A 237 2.46 -0.90 12.97
C GLY A 237 3.00 -1.65 11.75
N ILE A 238 4.17 -2.30 11.90
CA ILE A 238 4.89 -2.99 10.83
C ILE A 238 4.88 -4.49 11.08
N TRP A 239 4.59 -5.24 10.01
CA TRP A 239 4.45 -6.68 9.98
C TRP A 239 5.38 -7.30 8.95
N ARG A 240 5.76 -8.55 9.19
CA ARG A 240 6.60 -9.35 8.30
C ARG A 240 5.96 -10.71 8.06
N SER A 241 5.96 -11.12 6.81
CA SER A 241 5.76 -12.49 6.36
C SER A 241 7.08 -13.05 5.84
N THR A 242 7.39 -14.31 6.13
CA THR A 242 8.56 -15.03 5.60
C THR A 242 8.18 -16.12 4.59
N ASP A 243 6.90 -16.19 4.22
CA ASP A 243 6.28 -17.24 3.41
C ASP A 243 5.38 -16.65 2.31
N ALA A 244 5.81 -15.52 1.75
CA ALA A 244 5.17 -14.85 0.61
C ALA A 244 3.72 -14.40 0.88
N GLY A 245 3.48 -13.90 2.09
CA GLY A 245 2.21 -13.34 2.55
C GLY A 245 1.21 -14.35 3.10
N VAL A 246 1.64 -15.59 3.40
CA VAL A 246 0.76 -16.64 3.93
C VAL A 246 0.55 -16.49 5.44
N THR A 247 1.61 -16.20 6.20
CA THR A 247 1.55 -15.86 7.62
C THR A 247 2.26 -14.55 7.93
N TRP A 248 1.81 -13.86 8.98
CA TRP A 248 2.29 -12.53 9.36
C TRP A 248 2.67 -12.48 10.84
N THR A 249 3.76 -11.80 11.15
CA THR A 249 4.22 -11.52 12.51
C THR A 249 4.45 -10.02 12.66
N GLN A 250 3.95 -9.43 13.73
CA GLN A 250 4.21 -8.02 14.04
C GLN A 250 5.68 -7.87 14.46
N ILE A 251 6.41 -6.98 13.78
CA ILE A 251 7.82 -6.70 14.07
C ILE A 251 8.02 -5.31 14.71
N HIS A 252 7.01 -4.44 14.61
CA HIS A 252 6.92 -3.19 15.36
C HIS A 252 5.45 -2.81 15.58
N GLY A 253 5.07 -2.49 16.81
CA GLY A 253 3.71 -2.01 17.12
C GLY A 253 3.46 -0.57 16.67
N PRO A 254 2.21 -0.09 16.64
CA PRO A 254 1.93 1.34 16.45
C PRO A 254 2.41 2.17 17.64
N GLN A 255 2.50 3.50 17.49
CA GLN A 255 2.85 4.38 18.62
C GLN A 255 1.69 4.46 19.62
N ASN A 256 0.45 4.51 19.11
CA ASN A 256 -0.78 4.47 19.89
C ASN A 256 -1.79 3.51 19.25
N ALA A 257 -1.91 2.30 19.79
CA ALA A 257 -2.85 1.30 19.27
C ALA A 257 -4.33 1.69 19.38
N ALA A 258 -4.68 2.60 20.30
CA ALA A 258 -6.04 3.10 20.45
C ALA A 258 -6.41 4.17 19.40
N ASP A 259 -5.41 4.77 18.74
CA ASP A 259 -5.60 5.76 17.69
C ASP A 259 -5.59 5.07 16.31
N ASN A 260 -6.77 4.92 15.71
CA ASN A 260 -6.89 4.30 14.39
C ASN A 260 -6.32 5.17 13.24
N SER A 261 -5.78 6.36 13.53
CA SER A 261 -4.98 7.17 12.61
C SER A 261 -3.46 7.08 12.83
N ASP A 262 -2.98 6.31 13.82
CA ASP A 262 -1.57 5.95 13.91
C ASP A 262 -1.10 5.27 12.62
N ARG A 263 0.08 5.65 12.12
CA ARG A 263 0.58 5.15 10.86
C ARG A 263 2.04 4.76 10.99
N ALA A 264 2.38 3.66 10.33
CA ALA A 264 3.74 3.27 10.06
C ALA A 264 4.09 3.57 8.59
N ALA A 265 5.29 4.07 8.37
CA ALA A 265 5.91 4.18 7.06
C ALA A 265 7.31 3.57 7.14
N PHE A 266 7.75 2.87 6.11
CA PHE A 266 9.06 2.24 6.13
C PHE A 266 9.62 2.07 4.73
N ASP A 267 10.93 1.87 4.66
CA ASP A 267 11.60 1.42 3.45
C ASP A 267 12.67 0.37 3.80
N VAL A 268 12.96 -0.50 2.83
CA VAL A 268 13.92 -1.60 3.01
C VAL A 268 15.00 -1.56 1.94
N VAL A 269 16.24 -1.71 2.37
CA VAL A 269 17.41 -1.69 1.49
C VAL A 269 18.31 -2.89 1.74
N LYS A 270 18.91 -3.39 0.66
CA LYS A 270 19.94 -4.42 0.73
C LYS A 270 21.22 -3.82 1.29
N LEU A 271 21.65 -4.29 2.47
CA LEU A 271 22.94 -3.91 3.06
C LEU A 271 24.05 -4.89 2.67
N SER A 272 23.71 -6.18 2.60
CA SER A 272 24.58 -7.26 2.12
C SER A 272 23.70 -8.38 1.52
N PRO A 273 24.29 -9.43 0.91
CA PRO A 273 23.52 -10.56 0.36
C PRO A 273 22.61 -11.29 1.38
N THR A 274 22.85 -11.12 2.68
CA THR A 274 22.09 -11.78 3.76
C THR A 274 21.51 -10.81 4.77
N VAL A 275 21.68 -9.50 4.56
CA VAL A 275 21.23 -8.47 5.49
C VAL A 275 20.40 -7.43 4.75
N THR A 276 19.15 -7.32 5.18
CA THR A 276 18.24 -6.24 4.82
C THR A 276 18.19 -5.26 5.97
N ARG A 277 18.23 -3.97 5.65
CA ARG A 277 18.06 -2.88 6.60
C ARG A 277 16.70 -2.22 6.37
N MET A 278 15.96 -2.02 7.44
CA MET A 278 14.71 -1.26 7.44
C MET A 278 14.93 0.12 8.07
N TYR A 279 14.34 1.14 7.46
CA TYR A 279 14.14 2.46 8.03
C TYR A 279 12.65 2.65 8.26
N ALA A 280 12.23 2.99 9.47
CA ALA A 280 10.81 3.05 9.82
C ALA A 280 10.45 4.33 10.58
N GLN A 281 9.27 4.89 10.34
CA GLN A 281 8.64 5.93 11.14
C GLN A 281 7.29 5.41 11.64
N ILE A 282 6.96 5.70 12.90
CA ILE A 282 5.72 5.26 13.56
C ILE A 282 5.07 6.46 14.26
N GLY A 283 3.79 6.72 14.01
CA GLY A 283 2.99 7.74 14.72
C GLY A 283 2.06 8.60 13.85
N ASN A 284 1.20 9.39 14.50
CA ASN A 284 0.14 10.23 13.88
C ASN A 284 0.32 11.77 14.02
N ALA A 285 1.03 12.28 15.04
CA ALA A 285 0.97 13.71 15.36
C ALA A 285 2.34 14.40 15.51
N GLY A 286 2.50 15.52 14.81
CA GLY A 286 3.58 16.50 14.99
C GLY A 286 3.34 17.47 16.14
N LEU A 287 3.47 17.03 17.40
CA LEU A 287 3.61 17.93 18.55
C LEU A 287 4.94 17.69 19.29
N LYS A 288 5.79 18.73 19.25
CA LYS A 288 7.08 18.95 19.93
C LYS A 288 8.07 17.77 19.93
N CYS A 289 8.98 17.78 18.94
CA CYS A 289 10.31 17.16 18.98
C CYS A 289 10.45 15.87 19.82
N ARG A 290 9.70 14.84 19.49
CA ARG A 290 10.29 13.49 19.50
C ARG A 290 10.46 13.14 18.04
N PRO A 291 11.70 13.10 17.50
CA PRO A 291 11.89 12.77 16.10
C PRO A 291 11.16 11.46 15.82
N ALA A 292 10.57 11.37 14.62
CA ALA A 292 10.25 10.08 14.02
C ALA A 292 11.41 9.15 14.38
N ARG A 293 11.15 8.12 15.20
CA ARG A 293 12.21 7.20 15.57
C ARG A 293 12.46 6.40 14.31
N ALA A 294 13.34 6.93 13.46
CA ALA A 294 13.94 6.21 12.37
C ALA A 294 14.68 5.05 13.03
N ALA A 295 14.00 3.94 13.05
CA ALA A 295 14.42 2.77 13.77
C ALA A 295 15.18 1.92 12.78
N THR A 296 16.46 1.66 13.04
CA THR A 296 17.20 0.65 12.27
C THR A 296 16.97 -0.69 12.94
N SER A 297 16.44 -1.66 12.19
CA SER A 297 16.40 -3.04 12.67
C SER A 297 17.78 -3.67 12.50
N ALA A 298 18.18 -4.54 13.43
CA ALA A 298 19.21 -5.56 13.20
C ALA A 298 18.80 -6.44 11.99
N PRO A 299 19.67 -7.32 11.46
CA PRO A 299 19.37 -8.14 10.28
C PRO A 299 18.01 -8.82 10.43
N VAL A 300 17.09 -8.53 9.50
CA VAL A 300 15.70 -8.98 9.59
C VAL A 300 15.57 -10.51 9.50
N ASN A 301 16.67 -11.23 9.27
CA ASN A 301 16.76 -12.69 9.29
C ASN A 301 16.84 -13.30 10.69
N ALA A 302 17.13 -12.53 11.75
CA ALA A 302 17.11 -13.02 13.12
C ALA A 302 15.74 -12.73 13.74
N GLY A 303 15.03 -13.77 14.20
CA GLY A 303 13.74 -13.66 14.87
C GLY A 303 13.77 -12.96 16.24
N THR A 304 14.57 -11.92 16.41
CA THR A 304 14.70 -11.16 17.67
C THR A 304 13.96 -9.84 17.58
N THR A 305 13.06 -9.62 18.55
CA THR A 305 12.17 -8.46 18.67
C THR A 305 12.83 -7.22 19.28
N THR A 306 14.17 -7.19 19.43
CA THR A 306 14.82 -6.24 20.33
C THR A 306 16.14 -5.69 19.79
N SER A 307 16.07 -4.79 18.80
CA SER A 307 16.95 -3.60 18.78
C SER A 307 16.52 -2.69 17.62
N TRP A 308 15.53 -1.86 17.88
CA TRP A 308 15.22 -0.70 17.07
C TRP A 308 16.11 0.44 17.58
N LEU A 309 17.23 0.70 16.90
CA LEU A 309 18.12 1.79 17.31
C LEU A 309 17.55 3.12 16.81
N PRO A 310 17.44 4.16 17.66
CA PRO A 310 17.08 5.49 17.22
C PRO A 310 18.18 6.03 16.29
N LEU A 311 17.78 6.62 15.16
CA LEU A 311 18.68 7.37 14.30
C LEU A 311 19.24 8.57 15.09
N VAL A 312 20.55 8.59 15.29
CA VAL A 312 21.27 9.80 15.69
C VAL A 312 21.60 10.52 14.38
N LEU A 313 21.02 11.71 14.20
CA LEU A 313 21.33 12.62 13.09
C LEU A 313 22.66 13.34 13.33
#